data_AF-B8A3Q8-F1
#
_entry.id   AF-B8A3Q8-F1
#
_cell.length_a   1.000
_cell.length_b   1.000
_cell.length_c   1.000
_cell.angle_alpha   90.00
_cell.angle_beta   90.00
_cell.angle_gamma   90.00
#
_symmetry.space_group_name_H-M   'P 1'
#
loop_
_entity.id
_entity.type
_entity.pdbx_description
1 polymer ?
#
loop_
_entity_poly.entity_id
_entity_poly.type
_entity_poly.pdbx_seq_one_letter_code
_entity_poly.pdbx_strand_id
1 'polypeptide(L)'
;MLPEVPYDQFRAGSQFFVLTRRHAIMVVRDMRLWKKFKLPCLIERRDSCYPEEHYFPTLLDMQDPEGCTKYTLTRVNWTDSVAGHPHMYEPGEVSASLIRELRKSNTTHPYMFARKFSPECLEPLMEIVDSVILRD
;
A
#
# COMPACT_ATOMS: atom_id res chain seq x y z
N MET A 1 -32.91 3.59 -0.57
CA MET A 1 -31.94 4.68 -0.33
C MET A 1 -30.73 4.39 -1.22
N LEU A 2 -30.18 5.37 -1.94
CA LEU A 2 -28.99 5.16 -2.78
C LEU A 2 -27.73 5.00 -1.91
N PRO A 3 -26.71 4.26 -2.36
CA PRO A 3 -25.47 4.13 -1.62
C PRO A 3 -24.72 5.47 -1.58
N GLU A 4 -24.02 5.72 -0.48
CA GLU A 4 -23.28 6.98 -0.27
C GLU A 4 -21.99 7.06 -1.10
N VAL A 5 -21.51 5.90 -1.56
CA VAL A 5 -20.49 5.75 -2.59
C VAL A 5 -21.14 4.97 -3.73
N PRO A 6 -21.33 5.59 -4.91
CA PRO A 6 -21.71 4.87 -6.12
C PRO A 6 -20.70 3.77 -6.46
N TYR A 7 -21.16 2.65 -7.02
CA TYR A 7 -20.29 1.50 -7.30
C TYR A 7 -19.11 1.85 -8.22
N ASP A 8 -19.34 2.69 -9.22
CA ASP A 8 -18.35 3.19 -10.18
C ASP A 8 -17.33 4.18 -9.57
N GLN A 9 -17.59 4.67 -8.36
CA GLN A 9 -16.66 5.52 -7.57
C GLN A 9 -15.98 4.75 -6.45
N PHE A 10 -16.39 3.50 -6.20
CA PHE A 10 -15.73 2.66 -5.21
C PHE A 10 -14.33 2.29 -5.72
N ARG A 11 -13.32 2.39 -4.86
CA ARG A 11 -11.92 2.10 -5.21
C ARG A 11 -11.34 1.05 -4.26
N ALA A 12 -10.39 0.31 -4.79
CA ALA A 12 -9.49 -0.55 -4.06
C ALA A 12 -8.06 -0.08 -4.31
N GLY A 13 -7.21 -0.16 -3.30
CA GLY A 13 -5.83 0.28 -3.37
C GLY A 13 -4.96 -0.43 -2.35
N SER A 14 -3.69 -0.03 -2.26
CA SER A 14 -2.74 -0.61 -1.32
C SER A 14 -3.02 -0.13 0.12
N GLN A 15 -2.81 -1.01 1.10
CA GLN A 15 -2.70 -0.64 2.52
C GLN A 15 -1.55 0.35 2.78
N PHE A 16 -0.54 0.36 1.91
CA PHE A 16 0.64 1.21 2.02
C PHE A 16 0.50 2.37 1.06
N PHE A 17 0.29 3.57 1.61
CA PHE A 17 0.12 4.80 0.86
C PHE A 17 0.86 5.95 1.55
N VAL A 18 1.05 7.03 0.81
CA VAL A 18 1.66 8.26 1.31
C VAL A 18 0.67 9.40 1.09
N LEU A 19 0.43 10.20 2.13
CA LEU A 19 -0.42 11.37 2.04
C LEU A 19 0.42 12.64 2.12
N THR A 20 0.09 13.61 1.28
CA THR A 20 0.50 14.99 1.53
C THR A 20 -0.23 15.50 2.77
N ARG A 21 0.30 16.55 3.42
CA ARG A 21 -0.37 17.19 4.56
C ARG A 21 -1.80 17.63 4.22
N ARG A 22 -2.04 18.11 3.00
CA ARG A 22 -3.37 18.55 2.54
C ARG A 22 -4.35 17.37 2.50
N HIS A 23 -3.94 16.22 1.96
CA HIS A 23 -4.77 15.00 1.93
C HIS A 23 -4.97 14.41 3.33
N ALA A 24 -3.97 14.46 4.21
CA ALA A 24 -4.13 14.03 5.59
C ALA A 24 -5.20 14.84 6.33
N ILE A 25 -5.23 16.17 6.15
CA ILE A 25 -6.28 17.04 6.71
C ILE A 25 -7.66 16.68 6.16
N MET A 26 -7.76 16.35 4.87
CA MET A 26 -9.02 15.91 4.26
C MET A 26 -9.52 14.62 4.89
N VAL A 27 -8.66 13.62 5.06
CA VAL A 27 -8.98 12.34 5.70
C VAL A 27 -9.50 12.52 7.12
N VAL A 28 -8.79 13.28 7.97
CA VAL A 28 -9.19 13.45 9.39
C VAL A 28 -10.48 14.26 9.57
N ARG A 29 -10.86 15.05 8.55
CA ARG A 29 -12.11 15.80 8.53
C ARG A 29 -13.29 14.99 8.00
N ASP A 30 -13.04 13.89 7.29
CA ASP A 30 -14.14 13.11 6.76
C ASP A 30 -14.89 12.38 7.88
N MET A 31 -16.14 12.78 8.04
CA MET A 31 -17.10 12.12 8.92
C MET A 31 -18.19 11.41 8.12
N ARG A 32 -18.19 11.56 6.79
CA ARG A 32 -19.25 11.05 5.92
C ARG A 32 -19.00 9.59 5.61
N LEU A 33 -17.90 9.28 4.94
CA LEU A 33 -17.53 7.90 4.61
C LEU A 33 -17.01 7.17 5.84
N TRP A 34 -16.22 7.84 6.68
CA TRP A 34 -15.64 7.23 7.88
C TRP A 34 -16.67 6.59 8.82
N LYS A 35 -17.87 7.19 8.96
CA LYS A 35 -18.95 6.62 9.77
C LYS A 35 -19.37 5.22 9.33
N LYS A 36 -19.16 4.86 8.06
CA LYS A 36 -19.45 3.53 7.50
C LYS A 36 -18.23 2.63 7.54
N PHE A 37 -17.06 3.13 7.13
CA PHE A 37 -15.83 2.33 7.07
C PHE A 37 -15.27 1.95 8.44
N LYS A 38 -15.62 2.69 9.51
CA LYS A 38 -15.23 2.31 10.88
C LYS A 38 -16.09 1.20 11.49
N LEU A 39 -17.18 0.81 10.84
CA LEU A 39 -18.07 -0.23 11.35
C LEU A 39 -17.38 -1.59 11.23
N PRO A 40 -17.66 -2.53 12.16
CA PRO A 40 -17.15 -3.88 12.04
C PRO A 40 -17.58 -4.52 10.73
N CYS A 41 -16.67 -5.29 10.15
CA CYS A 41 -16.96 -6.15 9.01
C CYS A 41 -18.07 -7.15 9.34
N LEU A 42 -18.89 -7.48 8.34
CA LEU A 42 -19.91 -8.52 8.47
C LEU A 42 -19.24 -9.85 8.83
N ILE A 43 -19.85 -10.62 9.73
CA ILE A 43 -19.30 -11.90 10.21
C ILE A 43 -18.97 -12.83 9.04
N GLU A 44 -19.87 -12.93 8.07
CA GLU A 44 -19.74 -13.74 6.86
C GLU A 44 -18.61 -13.29 5.91
N ARG A 45 -18.08 -12.07 6.09
CA ARG A 45 -17.07 -11.44 5.22
C ARG A 45 -15.77 -11.10 5.95
N ARG A 46 -15.61 -11.53 7.20
CA ARG A 46 -14.51 -11.09 8.07
C ARG A 46 -13.12 -11.27 7.44
N ASP A 47 -12.91 -12.35 6.69
CA ASP A 47 -11.61 -12.67 6.09
C ASP A 47 -11.35 -11.97 4.74
N SER A 48 -12.30 -11.15 4.27
CA SER A 48 -12.23 -10.43 2.98
C SER A 48 -12.58 -8.94 3.10
N CYS A 49 -12.63 -8.43 4.33
CA CYS A 49 -13.05 -7.06 4.60
C CYS A 49 -11.85 -6.24 5.08
N TYR A 50 -11.31 -5.43 4.16
CA TYR A 50 -10.11 -4.61 4.35
C TYR A 50 -10.48 -3.13 4.17
N PRO A 51 -11.14 -2.50 5.16
CA PRO A 51 -11.65 -1.14 5.03
C PRO A 51 -10.55 -0.13 4.69
N GLU A 52 -9.32 -0.35 5.16
CA GLU A 52 -8.15 0.47 4.86
C GLU A 52 -7.69 0.39 3.39
N GLU A 53 -7.95 -0.71 2.69
CA GLU A 53 -7.68 -0.84 1.25
C GLU A 53 -8.74 -0.16 0.38
N HIS A 54 -9.84 0.29 0.98
CA HIS A 54 -10.98 0.88 0.26
C HIS A 54 -11.29 2.33 0.66
N TYR A 55 -11.24 2.65 1.95
CA TYR A 55 -11.62 3.96 2.49
C TYR A 55 -10.79 5.10 1.91
N PHE A 56 -9.47 5.02 2.05
CA PHE A 56 -8.55 6.05 1.57
C PHE A 56 -8.62 6.24 0.04
N PRO A 57 -8.48 5.20 -0.79
CA PRO A 57 -8.52 5.39 -2.24
C PRO A 57 -9.90 5.88 -2.71
N THR A 58 -10.99 5.44 -2.07
CA THR A 58 -12.35 5.92 -2.41
C THR A 58 -12.52 7.39 -2.05
N LEU A 59 -12.19 7.78 -0.81
CA LEU A 59 -12.32 9.16 -0.37
C LEU A 59 -11.47 10.10 -1.22
N LEU A 60 -10.21 9.73 -1.47
CA LEU A 60 -9.26 10.57 -2.19
C LEU A 60 -9.63 10.71 -3.68
N ASP A 61 -10.02 9.64 -4.37
CA ASP A 61 -10.44 9.71 -5.78
C ASP A 61 -11.74 10.49 -5.96
N MET A 62 -12.67 10.43 -4.99
CA MET A 62 -13.90 11.22 -5.02
C MET A 62 -13.67 12.71 -4.75
N GLN A 63 -12.68 13.06 -3.93
CA GLN A 63 -12.46 14.44 -3.47
C GLN A 63 -11.41 15.19 -4.28
N ASP A 64 -10.37 14.50 -4.76
CA ASP A 64 -9.26 15.11 -5.49
C ASP A 64 -8.57 14.10 -6.43
N PRO A 65 -9.23 13.69 -7.53
CA PRO A 65 -8.71 12.68 -8.43
C PRO A 65 -7.43 13.12 -9.16
N GLU A 66 -7.29 14.41 -9.46
CA GLU A 66 -6.12 14.97 -10.16
C GLU A 66 -4.95 15.24 -9.20
N GLY A 67 -5.23 15.44 -7.91
CA GLY A 67 -4.22 15.54 -6.86
C GLY A 67 -3.64 14.18 -6.43
N CYS A 68 -4.20 13.07 -6.93
CA CYS A 68 -3.77 11.71 -6.59
C CYS A 68 -3.02 11.05 -7.73
N THR A 69 -1.84 10.50 -7.44
CA THR A 69 -1.00 9.81 -8.43
C THR A 69 -1.56 8.44 -8.86
N LYS A 70 -2.51 7.88 -8.10
CA LYS A 70 -3.12 6.56 -8.32
C LYS A 70 -2.12 5.39 -8.31
N TYR A 71 -0.91 5.61 -7.78
CA TYR A 71 0.08 4.57 -7.52
C TYR A 71 0.75 4.74 -6.15
N THR A 72 1.24 3.64 -5.58
CA THR A 72 1.99 3.63 -4.32
C THR A 72 3.51 3.62 -4.55
N LEU A 73 4.27 4.11 -3.58
CA LEU A 73 5.73 4.04 -3.54
C LEU A 73 6.26 2.74 -2.92
N THR A 74 5.36 1.79 -2.57
CA THR A 74 5.73 0.50 -1.98
C THR A 74 5.65 -0.63 -3.01
N ARG A 75 6.78 -1.28 -3.28
CA ARG A 75 6.84 -2.51 -4.07
C ARG A 75 6.34 -3.69 -3.25
N VAL A 76 5.44 -4.47 -3.85
CA VAL A 76 4.94 -5.72 -3.28
C VAL A 76 5.10 -6.81 -4.33
N ASN A 77 5.74 -7.91 -3.96
CA ASN A 77 5.83 -9.09 -4.82
C ASN A 77 4.64 -10.01 -4.54
N TRP A 78 3.73 -10.13 -5.50
CA TRP A 78 2.54 -10.99 -5.41
C TRP A 78 2.72 -12.36 -6.08
N THR A 79 3.91 -12.66 -6.61
CA THR A 79 4.22 -14.01 -7.08
C THR A 79 4.07 -15.01 -5.93
N ASP A 80 3.51 -16.18 -6.23
CA ASP A 80 3.26 -17.26 -5.26
C ASP A 80 2.46 -16.83 -4.02
N SER A 81 1.55 -15.85 -4.17
CA SER A 81 0.74 -15.38 -3.04
C SER A 81 -0.10 -16.51 -2.44
N VAL A 82 -0.07 -16.65 -1.12
CA VAL A 82 -0.86 -17.64 -0.38
C VAL A 82 -1.77 -16.90 0.60
N ALA A 83 -3.08 -17.21 0.56
CA ALA A 83 -4.08 -16.64 1.48
C ALA A 83 -4.06 -15.09 1.57
N GLY A 84 -3.83 -14.41 0.44
CA GLY A 84 -3.77 -12.95 0.40
C GLY A 84 -2.48 -12.35 0.98
N HIS A 85 -1.46 -13.16 1.26
CA HIS A 85 -0.14 -12.69 1.64
C HIS A 85 0.81 -12.63 0.44
N PRO A 86 1.55 -11.52 0.27
CA PRO A 86 2.59 -11.43 -0.76
C PRO A 86 3.80 -12.31 -0.41
N HIS A 87 4.68 -12.52 -1.39
CA HIS A 87 5.96 -13.21 -1.22
C HIS A 87 6.75 -12.61 -0.05
N MET A 88 7.31 -13.50 0.77
CA MET A 88 8.22 -13.14 1.86
C MET A 88 9.63 -13.50 1.43
N TYR A 89 10.43 -12.46 1.21
CA TYR A 89 11.86 -12.62 0.97
C TYR A 89 12.54 -13.18 2.21
N GLU A 90 13.35 -14.21 2.00
CA GLU A 90 14.19 -14.83 3.01
C GLU A 90 15.65 -14.33 2.91
N PRO A 91 16.50 -14.52 3.95
CA PRO A 91 17.86 -13.98 3.98
C PRO A 91 18.71 -14.34 2.75
N GLY A 92 18.55 -15.55 2.22
CA GLY A 92 19.29 -16.02 1.04
C GLY A 92 18.92 -15.32 -0.27
N GLU A 93 17.80 -14.59 -0.32
CA GLU A 93 17.39 -13.80 -1.48
C GLU A 93 17.94 -12.37 -1.45
N VAL A 94 18.31 -11.88 -0.25
CA VAL A 94 18.80 -10.51 -0.06
C VAL A 94 20.11 -10.33 -0.82
N SER A 95 20.07 -9.43 -1.80
CA SER A 95 21.21 -9.16 -2.68
C SER A 95 21.13 -7.75 -3.26
N ALA A 96 22.28 -7.22 -3.68
CA ALA A 96 22.33 -5.93 -4.35
C ALA A 96 21.49 -5.91 -5.65
N SER A 97 21.42 -7.05 -6.36
CA SER A 97 20.55 -7.22 -7.53
C SER A 97 19.07 -7.13 -7.16
N LEU A 98 18.65 -7.82 -6.09
CA LEU A 98 17.26 -7.78 -5.62
C LEU A 98 16.85 -6.34 -5.27
N ILE A 99 17.66 -5.61 -4.49
CA ILE A 99 17.33 -4.22 -4.10
C ILE A 99 17.18 -3.31 -5.32
N ARG A 100 18.08 -3.42 -6.31
CA ARG A 100 17.98 -2.62 -7.55
C ARG A 100 16.75 -2.98 -8.37
N GLU A 101 16.36 -4.25 -8.40
CA GLU A 101 15.14 -4.69 -9.07
C GLU A 101 13.89 -4.15 -8.39
N LEU A 102 13.85 -4.20 -7.05
CA LEU A 102 12.71 -3.70 -6.27
C LEU A 102 12.46 -2.20 -6.44
N ARG A 103 13.50 -1.41 -6.75
CA ARG A 103 13.36 0.03 -7.04
C ARG A 103 12.67 0.32 -8.36
N LYS A 104 12.70 -0.59 -9.34
CA LYS A 104 12.15 -0.34 -10.68
C LYS A 104 10.63 -0.22 -10.63
N SER A 105 10.11 0.83 -11.28
CA SER A 105 8.69 1.12 -11.38
C SER A 105 8.31 1.46 -12.82
N ASN A 106 7.06 1.18 -13.18
CA ASN A 106 6.46 1.62 -14.45
C ASN A 106 5.75 2.99 -14.32
N THR A 107 5.84 3.61 -13.14
CA THR A 107 5.22 4.92 -12.85
C THR A 107 6.29 6.02 -12.87
N THR A 108 5.88 7.27 -12.65
CA THR A 108 6.76 8.44 -12.68
C THR A 108 7.93 8.36 -11.69
N HIS A 109 7.79 7.61 -10.59
CA HIS A 109 8.80 7.51 -9.55
C HIS A 109 9.18 6.05 -9.28
N PRO A 110 10.45 5.77 -8.93
CA PRO A 110 10.85 4.45 -8.45
C PRO A 110 10.11 4.11 -7.14
N TYR A 111 10.04 2.82 -6.82
CA TYR A 111 9.60 2.42 -5.49
C TYR A 111 10.65 2.83 -4.45
N MET A 112 10.16 3.38 -3.34
CA MET A 112 11.00 3.82 -2.21
C MET A 112 10.96 2.82 -1.06
N PHE A 113 9.92 1.98 -1.02
CA PHE A 113 9.72 0.95 0.00
C PHE A 113 9.48 -0.40 -0.68
N ALA A 114 9.77 -1.49 0.01
CA ALA A 114 9.43 -2.84 -0.43
C ALA A 114 8.98 -3.70 0.74
N ARG A 115 8.08 -4.66 0.45
CA ARG A 115 7.67 -5.72 1.36
C ARG A 115 7.40 -7.02 0.58
N LYS A 116 7.46 -8.19 1.19
CA LYS A 116 7.68 -8.47 2.63
C LYS A 116 9.04 -9.16 2.81
N PHE A 117 9.75 -8.82 3.88
CA PHE A 117 10.98 -9.48 4.28
C PHE A 117 10.73 -10.24 5.59
N SER A 118 11.30 -11.43 5.74
CA SER A 118 11.33 -12.11 7.04
C SER A 118 12.19 -11.32 8.04
N PRO A 119 11.93 -11.40 9.35
CA PRO A 119 12.76 -10.71 10.37
C PRO A 119 14.26 -11.02 10.26
N GLU A 120 14.59 -12.24 9.82
CA GLU A 120 15.94 -12.74 9.63
C GLU A 120 16.69 -12.00 8.50
N CYS A 121 15.98 -11.28 7.62
CA CYS A 121 16.59 -10.44 6.60
C CYS A 121 17.30 -9.20 7.16
N LEU A 122 17.13 -8.86 8.45
CA LEU A 122 17.71 -7.64 9.02
C LEU A 122 19.22 -7.59 8.85
N GLU A 123 19.94 -8.65 9.24
CA GLU A 123 21.40 -8.69 9.16
C GLU A 123 21.92 -8.52 7.71
N PRO A 124 21.50 -9.32 6.70
CA PRO A 124 21.98 -9.13 5.34
C PRO A 124 21.54 -7.81 4.70
N LEU A 125 20.40 -7.23 5.10
CA LEU A 125 20.00 -5.89 4.67
C LEU A 125 20.94 -4.81 5.23
N MET A 126 21.35 -4.94 6.50
CA MET A 126 22.29 -4.03 7.13
C MET A 126 23.69 -4.13 6.52
N GLU A 127 24.14 -5.32 6.12
CA GLU A 127 25.43 -5.52 5.44
C GLU A 127 25.55 -4.74 4.12
N ILE A 128 24.43 -4.54 3.41
CA ILE A 128 24.39 -3.84 2.12
C ILE A 128 23.85 -2.41 2.21
N VAL A 129 23.61 -1.90 3.42
CA VAL A 129 22.90 -0.63 3.60
C VAL A 129 23.64 0.56 2.98
N ASP A 130 24.91 0.74 3.32
CA ASP A 130 25.71 1.88 2.85
C ASP A 130 26.18 1.71 1.40
N SER A 131 26.37 0.47 0.97
CA SER A 131 26.90 0.17 -0.37
C SER A 131 25.83 0.12 -1.46
N VAL A 132 24.57 -0.16 -1.09
CA VAL A 132 23.45 -0.36 -2.02
C VAL A 132 22.20 0.44 -1.62
N ILE A 133 21.68 0.29 -0.40
CA ILE A 133 20.34 0.79 -0.02
C ILE A 133 20.32 2.32 0.09
N LEU A 134 21.35 2.92 0.69
CA LEU A 134 21.49 4.37 0.87
C LEU A 134 22.40 5.01 -0.18
N ARG A 135 22.80 4.23 -1.17
CA ARG A 135 23.60 4.70 -2.30
C ARG A 135 22.68 4.97 -3.48
N ASP A 136 22.54 6.24 -3.81
CA ASP A 136 21.86 6.74 -5.01
C ASP A 136 22.75 6.59 -6.26
#